data_AF-A0A9X0DR63-F1
#
_entry.id   AF-A0A9X0DR63-F1
#
_cell.length_a   1.000
_cell.length_b   1.000
_cell.length_c   1.000
_cell.angle_alpha   90.00
_cell.angle_beta   90.00
_cell.angle_gamma   90.00
#
_symmetry.space_group_name_H-M   'P 1'
#
loop_
_entity.id
_entity.type
_entity.pdbx_description
1 polymer ?
#
loop_
_entity_poly.entity_id
_entity_poly.type
_entity_poly.pdbx_seq_one_letter_code
_entity_poly.pdbx_strand_id
1 'polypeptide(L)'
;MGSIKENENTPPRQEEIRVLVTGFAPFRSQYPINPSWEIVSRLPSYLPTNSQDEGHHPHAKPPIQKNPRRIRIDNYEAPVHVGYKAVRELMPILLDENPHEYEPDYILHIGMASGRPFYSCERRGHRSGYFMRDVDGKLLNDEFNRFKEGDKWIWHDCPEELLTSLPFDKMFRQWKEACPVRIESPIHFLTSLLYWSPIPPLHY
;
A
#
# COMPACT_ATOMS: atom_id res chain seq x y z
N MET A 1 -3.28 -34.61 -37.38
CA MET A 1 -1.89 -34.81 -36.89
C MET A 1 -1.06 -33.61 -37.31
N GLY A 2 -0.53 -32.86 -36.35
CA GLY A 2 0.31 -31.68 -36.59
C GLY A 2 0.49 -30.87 -35.31
N SER A 3 1.15 -31.49 -34.32
CA SER A 3 1.48 -30.87 -33.03
C SER A 3 2.63 -29.88 -33.24
N ILE A 4 2.37 -28.60 -32.98
CA ILE A 4 3.42 -27.61 -32.78
C ILE A 4 3.93 -27.84 -31.36
N LYS A 5 5.18 -28.29 -31.25
CA LYS A 5 5.87 -28.46 -29.99
C LYS A 5 6.14 -27.08 -29.40
N GLU A 6 5.57 -26.81 -28.23
CA GLU A 6 6.01 -25.69 -27.40
C GLU A 6 7.48 -25.90 -27.05
N ASN A 7 8.28 -24.86 -27.26
CA ASN A 7 9.71 -24.90 -27.08
C ASN A 7 10.02 -24.72 -25.59
N GLU A 8 10.23 -25.83 -24.88
CA GLU A 8 10.55 -25.93 -23.42
C GLU A 8 11.94 -25.37 -23.06
N ASN A 9 12.31 -24.18 -23.53
CA ASN A 9 13.63 -23.59 -23.20
C ASN A 9 13.60 -22.09 -22.91
N THR A 10 12.45 -21.55 -22.51
CA THR A 10 12.44 -20.24 -21.86
C THR A 10 12.79 -20.47 -20.38
N PRO A 11 13.96 -20.02 -19.87
CA PRO A 11 14.20 -20.06 -18.43
C PRO A 11 13.03 -19.33 -17.74
N PRO A 12 12.53 -19.82 -16.59
CA PRO A 12 11.46 -19.11 -15.89
C PRO A 12 11.90 -17.66 -15.74
N ARG A 13 11.13 -16.73 -16.31
CA ARG A 13 11.31 -15.30 -16.05
C ARG A 13 11.39 -15.19 -14.54
N GLN A 14 12.53 -14.77 -14.02
CA GLN A 14 12.67 -14.59 -12.59
C GLN A 14 11.75 -13.42 -12.25
N GLU A 15 10.51 -13.71 -11.87
CA GLU A 15 9.47 -12.71 -11.65
C GLU A 15 9.96 -11.71 -10.60
N GLU A 16 10.14 -10.49 -11.07
CA GLU A 16 10.47 -9.31 -10.29
C GLU A 16 9.31 -9.01 -9.34
N ILE A 17 9.64 -8.67 -8.08
CA ILE A 17 8.64 -8.23 -7.12
C ILE A 17 8.32 -6.77 -7.41
N ARG A 18 7.05 -6.45 -7.63
CA ARG A 18 6.56 -5.10 -7.91
C ARG A 18 5.87 -4.50 -6.70
N VAL A 19 6.27 -3.28 -6.36
CA VAL A 19 5.71 -2.51 -5.26
C VAL A 19 5.15 -1.21 -5.82
N LEU A 20 3.83 -1.05 -5.78
CA LEU A 20 3.16 0.22 -6.05
C LEU A 20 3.27 1.12 -4.81
N VAL A 21 3.73 2.35 -4.97
CA VAL A 21 3.88 3.30 -3.87
C VAL A 21 3.11 4.58 -4.12
N THR A 22 2.28 5.00 -3.15
CA THR A 22 1.50 6.24 -3.23
C THR A 22 1.85 7.19 -2.10
N GLY A 23 1.81 8.49 -2.38
CA GLY A 23 1.89 9.56 -1.38
C GLY A 23 0.78 10.58 -1.59
N PHE A 24 0.48 11.39 -0.58
CA PHE A 24 -0.62 12.35 -0.61
C PHE A 24 -0.16 13.75 -1.00
N ALA A 25 -1.07 14.50 -1.63
CA ALA A 25 -0.93 15.93 -1.88
C ALA A 25 -0.89 16.74 -0.56
N PRO A 26 -0.47 18.02 -0.61
CA PRO A 26 -0.62 18.96 0.50
C PRO A 26 -2.02 18.95 1.12
N PHE A 27 -2.10 19.06 2.45
CA PHE A 27 -3.38 19.18 3.16
C PHE A 27 -3.33 20.32 4.16
N ARG A 28 -4.26 21.27 4.05
CA ARG A 28 -4.31 22.52 4.82
C ARG A 28 -3.19 23.50 4.46
N SER A 29 -3.47 24.79 4.61
CA SER A 29 -2.53 25.87 4.30
C SER A 29 -1.21 25.81 5.09
N GLN A 30 -1.22 25.18 6.26
CA GLN A 30 -0.05 25.01 7.13
C GLN A 30 0.92 23.93 6.65
N TYR A 31 0.49 23.05 5.73
CA TYR A 31 1.34 22.00 5.15
C TYR A 31 1.34 22.13 3.63
N PRO A 32 1.97 23.19 3.09
CA PRO A 32 2.03 23.44 1.64
C PRO A 32 2.84 22.37 0.89
N ILE A 33 3.62 21.58 1.61
CA ILE A 33 4.36 20.42 1.11
C ILE A 33 3.97 19.23 1.99
N ASN A 34 3.58 18.12 1.38
CA ASN A 34 3.30 16.88 2.10
C ASN A 34 4.51 15.94 1.97
N PRO A 35 5.19 15.58 3.09
CA PRO A 35 6.38 14.76 3.06
C PRO A 35 6.12 13.36 2.49
N SER A 36 4.88 12.86 2.53
CA SER A 36 4.58 11.55 1.95
C SER A 36 4.85 11.52 0.44
N TRP A 37 4.39 12.52 -0.31
CA TRP A 37 4.68 12.63 -1.74
C TRP A 37 6.16 12.94 -2.03
N GLU A 38 6.77 13.77 -1.20
CA GLU A 38 8.19 14.11 -1.31
C GLU A 38 9.10 12.88 -1.14
N ILE A 39 8.69 11.91 -0.32
CA ILE A 39 9.38 10.62 -0.20
C ILE A 39 9.15 9.81 -1.48
N VAL A 40 7.88 9.60 -1.87
CA VAL A 40 7.52 8.75 -3.01
C VAL A 40 8.18 9.22 -4.30
N SER A 41 8.10 10.51 -4.62
CA SER A 41 8.70 11.10 -5.83
C SER A 41 10.22 10.95 -5.93
N ARG A 42 10.91 10.64 -4.83
CA ARG A 42 12.37 10.45 -4.77
C ARG A 42 12.80 8.99 -4.63
N LEU A 43 11.87 8.05 -4.53
CA LEU A 43 12.21 6.63 -4.45
C LEU A 43 12.88 6.17 -5.76
N PRO A 44 13.93 5.34 -5.68
CA PRO A 44 14.53 4.74 -6.87
C PRO A 44 13.56 3.72 -7.48
N SER A 45 13.59 3.55 -8.80
CA SER A 45 12.75 2.53 -9.48
C SER A 45 13.12 1.09 -9.10
N TYR A 46 14.29 0.89 -8.49
CA TYR A 46 14.79 -0.42 -8.05
C TYR A 46 15.41 -0.32 -6.67
N LEU A 47 15.11 -1.29 -5.80
CA LEU A 47 15.82 -1.39 -4.53
C LEU A 47 17.26 -1.85 -4.75
N PRO A 48 18.24 -1.29 -4.00
CA PRO A 48 19.60 -1.79 -4.02
C PRO A 48 19.62 -3.26 -3.59
N THR A 49 20.22 -4.12 -4.40
CA THR A 49 20.49 -5.51 -4.01
C THR A 49 21.62 -5.52 -2.98
N ASN A 50 21.31 -5.30 -1.70
CA ASN A 50 22.27 -5.50 -0.63
C ASN A 50 22.39 -7.01 -0.37
N SER A 51 23.13 -7.72 -1.23
CA SER A 51 23.61 -9.07 -0.95
C SER A 51 24.80 -8.97 0.02
N GLN A 52 24.53 -8.56 1.26
CA GLN A 52 25.43 -8.89 2.36
C GLN A 52 24.96 -10.24 2.92
N ASP A 53 25.83 -11.23 2.80
CA ASP A 53 25.65 -12.61 3.19
C ASP A 53 24.91 -12.76 4.53
N GLU A 54 23.74 -13.40 4.48
CA GLU A 54 23.14 -14.02 5.65
C GLU A 54 24.16 -15.00 6.24
N GLY A 55 24.84 -14.58 7.31
CA GLY A 55 25.70 -15.36 8.21
C GLY A 55 26.27 -16.67 7.66
N HIS A 56 27.48 -16.61 7.07
CA HIS A 56 28.28 -17.81 6.85
C HIS A 56 28.66 -18.44 8.19
N HIS A 57 27.94 -19.49 8.59
CA HIS A 57 28.46 -20.44 9.57
C HIS A 57 29.55 -21.30 8.90
N PRO A 58 30.76 -21.46 9.49
CA PRO A 58 31.90 -22.14 8.86
C PRO A 58 31.67 -23.61 8.45
N HIS A 59 30.54 -24.20 8.82
CA HIS A 59 30.21 -25.61 8.58
C HIS A 59 28.85 -25.84 7.89
N ALA A 60 28.16 -24.77 7.48
CA ALA A 60 26.93 -24.92 6.69
C ALA A 60 27.29 -25.14 5.21
N LYS A 61 26.62 -26.10 4.55
CA LYS A 61 26.71 -26.24 3.07
C LYS A 61 26.44 -24.87 2.44
N PRO A 62 27.19 -24.45 1.41
CA PRO A 62 26.96 -23.17 0.76
C PRO A 62 25.48 -23.10 0.35
N PRO A 63 24.75 -22.02 0.73
CA PRO A 63 23.38 -21.89 0.30
C PRO A 63 23.35 -21.93 -1.23
N ILE A 64 22.40 -22.66 -1.81
CA ILE A 64 22.10 -22.57 -3.24
C ILE A 64 21.95 -21.07 -3.51
N GLN A 65 22.84 -20.53 -4.35
CA GLN A 65 22.94 -19.11 -4.67
C GLN A 65 21.68 -18.70 -5.45
N LYS A 66 20.56 -18.54 -4.74
CA LYS A 66 19.37 -17.93 -5.29
C LYS A 66 19.69 -16.46 -5.41
N ASN A 67 19.93 -16.00 -6.63
CA ASN A 67 19.97 -14.57 -6.91
C ASN A 67 18.70 -13.96 -6.29
N PRO A 68 18.82 -12.97 -5.39
CA PRO A 68 17.64 -12.36 -4.78
C PRO A 68 16.76 -11.81 -5.89
N ARG A 69 15.43 -12.01 -5.76
CA ARG A 69 14.47 -11.44 -6.71
C ARG A 69 14.66 -9.92 -6.70
N ARG A 70 14.71 -9.31 -7.88
CA ARG A 70 14.75 -7.86 -8.01
C ARG A 70 13.44 -7.28 -7.49
N ILE A 71 13.52 -6.14 -6.81
CA ILE A 71 12.34 -5.40 -6.35
C ILE A 71 12.26 -4.10 -7.13
N ARG A 72 11.17 -3.97 -7.89
CA ARG A 72 10.80 -2.77 -8.64
C ARG A 72 9.84 -1.93 -7.82
N ILE A 73 10.09 -0.63 -7.80
CA ILE A 73 9.22 0.36 -7.19
C ILE A 73 8.55 1.14 -8.33
N ASP A 74 7.23 1.01 -8.40
CA ASP A 74 6.39 1.78 -9.29
C ASP A 74 5.73 2.89 -8.45
N ASN A 75 6.25 4.11 -8.58
CA ASN A 75 5.66 5.28 -7.93
C ASN A 75 4.39 5.67 -8.69
N TYR A 76 3.29 5.91 -7.97
CA TYR A 76 2.12 6.51 -8.59
C TYR A 76 2.47 7.89 -9.15
N GLU A 77 1.97 8.21 -10.34
CA GLU A 77 2.49 9.30 -11.18
C GLU A 77 2.28 10.71 -10.60
N ALA A 78 1.31 10.85 -9.69
CA ALA A 78 0.94 12.13 -9.09
C ALA A 78 0.59 11.96 -7.60
N PRO A 79 0.69 13.02 -6.78
CA PRO A 79 0.25 12.96 -5.40
C PRO A 79 -1.26 12.69 -5.31
N VAL A 80 -1.66 11.75 -4.46
CA VAL A 80 -3.07 11.44 -4.20
C VAL A 80 -3.76 12.63 -3.57
N HIS A 81 -4.82 13.11 -4.21
CA HIS A 81 -5.62 14.22 -3.67
C HIS A 81 -6.24 13.84 -2.32
N VAL A 82 -6.19 14.77 -1.36
CA VAL A 82 -6.60 14.54 0.02
C VAL A 82 -8.12 14.75 0.17
N GLY A 83 -8.88 14.05 -0.66
CA GLY A 83 -10.35 14.11 -0.75
C GLY A 83 -10.97 12.72 -0.70
N TYR A 84 -12.09 12.57 0.01
CA TYR A 84 -12.74 11.27 0.18
C TYR A 84 -13.16 10.66 -1.16
N LYS A 85 -13.77 11.47 -2.03
CA LYS A 85 -14.18 11.05 -3.37
C LYS A 85 -12.99 10.61 -4.22
N ALA A 86 -11.89 11.38 -4.20
CA ALA A 86 -10.69 11.07 -4.95
C ALA A 86 -10.07 9.73 -4.52
N VAL A 87 -10.00 9.47 -3.20
CA VAL A 87 -9.52 8.18 -2.67
C VAL A 87 -10.43 7.02 -3.09
N ARG A 88 -11.75 7.20 -3.03
CA ARG A 88 -12.73 6.16 -3.43
C ARG A 88 -12.64 5.82 -4.91
N GLU A 89 -12.43 6.81 -5.76
CA GLU A 89 -12.32 6.64 -7.22
C GLU A 89 -10.96 6.05 -7.62
N LEU A 90 -9.90 6.36 -6.86
CA LEU A 90 -8.55 5.91 -7.19
C LEU A 90 -8.33 4.43 -6.90
N MET A 91 -8.87 3.88 -5.81
CA MET A 91 -8.53 2.51 -5.40
C MET A 91 -8.88 1.42 -6.43
N PRO A 92 -10.07 1.43 -7.06
CA PRO A 92 -10.35 0.49 -8.15
C PRO A 92 -9.37 0.63 -9.32
N ILE A 93 -8.93 1.86 -9.64
CA ILE A 93 -7.97 2.09 -10.73
C ILE A 93 -6.60 1.48 -10.40
N LEU A 94 -6.14 1.62 -9.16
CA LEU A 94 -4.85 1.06 -8.73
C LEU A 94 -4.84 -0.48 -8.68
N LEU A 95 -6.00 -1.09 -8.44
CA LEU A 95 -6.14 -2.54 -8.26
C LEU A 95 -6.56 -3.27 -9.55
N ASP A 96 -7.56 -2.76 -10.29
CA ASP A 96 -8.17 -3.45 -11.44
C ASP A 96 -7.71 -2.89 -12.79
N GLU A 97 -7.50 -1.57 -12.91
CA GLU A 97 -7.24 -0.90 -14.19
C GLU A 97 -5.77 -0.47 -14.39
N ASN A 98 -4.85 -1.08 -13.63
CA ASN A 98 -3.50 -0.57 -13.44
C ASN A 98 -2.86 -0.10 -14.77
N PRO A 99 -2.44 1.18 -14.91
CA PRO A 99 -1.89 1.74 -16.16
C PRO A 99 -0.56 1.13 -16.63
N HIS A 100 -0.07 0.08 -15.96
CA HIS A 100 1.27 -0.48 -16.12
C HIS A 100 1.33 -1.93 -16.65
N GLU A 101 0.27 -2.44 -17.27
CA GLU A 101 0.17 -3.80 -17.88
C GLU A 101 0.25 -4.99 -16.89
N TYR A 102 0.48 -4.77 -15.59
CA TYR A 102 0.66 -5.85 -14.58
C TYR A 102 0.11 -5.45 -13.21
N GLU A 103 -0.40 -6.43 -12.44
CA GLU A 103 -0.86 -6.26 -11.05
C GLU A 103 0.34 -6.16 -10.08
N PRO A 104 0.34 -5.23 -9.09
CA PRO A 104 1.43 -5.12 -8.12
C PRO A 104 1.36 -6.26 -7.08
N ASP A 105 2.52 -6.82 -6.69
CA ASP A 105 2.58 -7.79 -5.59
C ASP A 105 2.29 -7.15 -4.22
N TYR A 106 2.70 -5.89 -4.08
CA TYR A 106 2.52 -5.12 -2.85
C TYR A 106 2.12 -3.68 -3.15
N ILE A 107 1.30 -3.11 -2.27
CA ILE A 107 0.95 -1.69 -2.29
C ILE A 107 1.40 -1.07 -0.97
N LEU A 108 2.18 0.01 -1.07
CA LEU A 108 2.66 0.81 0.06
C LEU A 108 2.08 2.21 0.00
N HIS A 109 1.16 2.50 0.91
CA HIS A 109 0.62 3.84 1.08
C HIS A 109 1.42 4.61 2.14
N ILE A 110 2.02 5.73 1.74
CA ILE A 110 2.73 6.63 2.66
C ILE A 110 1.80 7.80 2.98
N GLY A 111 1.56 8.01 4.28
CA GLY A 111 0.77 9.13 4.78
C GLY A 111 1.58 10.03 5.71
N MET A 112 1.07 11.25 5.94
CA MET A 112 1.62 12.16 6.94
C MET A 112 0.67 12.21 8.14
N ALA A 113 1.24 12.09 9.34
CA ALA A 113 0.56 12.38 10.60
C ALA A 113 1.28 13.54 11.29
N SER A 114 0.70 14.74 11.21
CA SER A 114 1.34 15.94 11.75
C SER A 114 1.57 15.83 13.26
N GLY A 115 2.66 16.45 13.74
CA GLY A 115 3.04 16.49 15.15
C GLY A 115 3.74 15.22 15.65
N ARG A 116 3.91 14.19 14.82
CA ARG A 116 4.65 12.97 15.18
C ARG A 116 6.12 13.08 14.78
N PRO A 117 7.08 13.02 15.72
CA PRO A 117 8.52 13.06 15.41
C PRO A 117 9.09 11.67 15.08
N PHE A 118 8.25 10.73 14.64
CA PHE A 118 8.61 9.33 14.43
C PHE A 118 7.79 8.73 13.29
N TYR A 119 8.30 7.65 12.70
CA TYR A 119 7.53 6.87 11.72
C TYR A 119 6.51 6.00 12.43
N SER A 120 5.34 5.85 11.83
CA SER A 120 4.31 4.94 12.30
C SER A 120 4.06 3.88 11.24
N CYS A 121 3.91 2.63 11.70
CA CYS A 121 3.49 1.53 10.84
C CYS A 121 2.10 1.09 11.27
N GLU A 122 1.15 1.24 10.35
CA GLU A 122 -0.25 0.93 10.58
C GLU A 122 -0.52 -0.55 10.33
N ARG A 123 -1.08 -1.25 11.33
CA ARG A 123 -1.39 -2.69 11.23
C ARG A 123 -2.75 -2.97 10.61
N ARG A 124 -3.66 -2.01 10.72
CA ARG A 124 -5.07 -2.14 10.37
C ARG A 124 -5.55 -0.91 9.63
N GLY A 125 -6.71 -0.98 9.01
CA GLY A 125 -7.46 0.20 8.58
C GLY A 125 -8.93 0.00 8.85
N HIS A 126 -9.65 1.11 8.98
CA HIS A 126 -11.00 1.14 9.50
C HIS A 126 -12.02 1.46 8.40
N ARG A 127 -13.18 0.80 8.43
CA ARG A 127 -14.34 1.12 7.57
C ARG A 127 -14.99 2.45 7.94
N SER A 128 -15.04 2.72 9.23
CA SER A 128 -15.90 3.71 9.87
C SER A 128 -15.10 4.83 10.53
N GLY A 129 -15.80 5.78 11.14
CA GLY A 129 -15.18 6.77 12.03
C GLY A 129 -14.62 8.03 11.35
N TYR A 130 -14.86 8.20 10.05
CA TYR A 130 -14.38 9.35 9.27
C TYR A 130 -15.32 10.56 9.40
N PHE A 131 -15.24 11.27 10.53
CA PHE A 131 -16.09 12.44 10.84
C PHE A 131 -15.46 13.80 10.48
N MET A 132 -14.19 13.81 10.09
CA MET A 132 -13.49 15.04 9.71
C MET A 132 -13.82 15.42 8.27
N ARG A 133 -13.80 16.72 7.97
CA ARG A 133 -13.86 17.18 6.58
C ARG A 133 -12.51 16.99 5.89
N ASP A 134 -12.55 16.61 4.63
CA ASP A 134 -11.39 16.58 3.75
C ASP A 134 -10.98 17.99 3.28
N VAL A 135 -9.98 18.08 2.39
CA VAL A 135 -9.48 19.37 1.89
C VAL A 135 -10.49 20.12 1.03
N ASP A 136 -11.50 19.42 0.50
CA ASP A 136 -12.60 19.99 -0.28
C ASP A 136 -13.79 20.38 0.61
N GLY A 137 -13.63 20.28 1.93
CA GLY A 137 -14.68 20.57 2.90
C GLY A 137 -15.79 19.53 2.94
N LYS A 138 -15.58 18.33 2.38
CA LYS A 138 -16.58 17.26 2.31
C LYS A 138 -16.40 16.26 3.45
N LEU A 139 -17.51 15.71 3.93
CA LEU A 139 -17.52 14.55 4.83
C LEU A 139 -17.64 13.29 4.00
N LEU A 140 -17.09 12.18 4.49
CA LEU A 140 -17.25 10.87 3.85
C LEU A 140 -18.72 10.43 3.84
N ASN A 141 -19.49 10.76 4.89
CA ASN A 141 -20.92 10.46 5.08
C ASN A 141 -21.28 8.97 5.15
N ASP A 142 -20.31 8.07 5.24
CA ASP A 142 -20.57 6.63 5.27
C ASP A 142 -21.44 6.17 6.46
N GLU A 143 -21.28 6.77 7.64
CA GLU A 143 -22.16 6.47 8.78
C GLU A 143 -23.63 6.86 8.52
N PHE A 144 -23.83 7.97 7.82
CA PHE A 144 -25.17 8.41 7.43
C PHE A 144 -25.75 7.51 6.36
N ASN A 145 -24.95 7.13 5.35
CA ASN A 145 -25.37 6.23 4.28
C ASN A 145 -25.73 4.85 4.86
N ARG A 146 -24.91 4.31 5.77
CA ARG A 146 -25.20 3.08 6.51
C ARG A 146 -26.56 3.12 7.20
N PHE A 147 -26.85 4.19 7.94
CA PHE A 147 -28.14 4.33 8.61
C PHE A 147 -29.31 4.43 7.63
N LYS A 148 -29.14 5.18 6.55
CA LYS A 148 -30.18 5.45 5.55
C LYS A 148 -30.47 4.24 4.65
N GLU A 149 -29.44 3.49 4.26
CA GLU A 149 -29.51 2.43 3.25
C GLU A 149 -29.63 1.04 3.87
N GLY A 150 -29.26 0.87 5.15
CA GLY A 150 -29.29 -0.41 5.84
C GLY A 150 -28.49 -1.46 5.08
N ASP A 151 -29.12 -2.59 4.81
CA ASP A 151 -28.55 -3.74 4.08
C ASP A 151 -28.13 -3.40 2.63
N LYS A 152 -28.61 -2.28 2.08
CA LYS A 152 -28.24 -1.82 0.72
C LYS A 152 -26.96 -0.98 0.70
N TRP A 153 -26.44 -0.61 1.86
CA TRP A 153 -25.20 0.16 1.92
C TRP A 153 -24.06 -0.67 1.35
N ILE A 154 -23.25 -0.06 0.47
CA ILE A 154 -22.20 -0.74 -0.30
C ILE A 154 -21.15 -1.48 0.54
N TRP A 155 -21.06 -1.17 1.85
CA TRP A 155 -20.12 -1.79 2.78
C TRP A 155 -20.80 -2.60 3.89
N HIS A 156 -22.09 -2.93 3.75
CA HIS A 156 -22.90 -3.60 4.79
C HIS A 156 -22.23 -4.87 5.33
N ASP A 157 -21.76 -5.76 4.44
CA ASP A 157 -21.16 -7.04 4.80
C ASP A 157 -19.62 -6.98 4.93
N CYS A 158 -19.03 -5.80 4.81
CA CYS A 158 -17.60 -5.63 4.92
C CYS A 158 -17.17 -5.50 6.39
N PRO A 159 -16.01 -6.10 6.76
CA PRO A 159 -15.52 -6.06 8.13
C PRO A 159 -15.22 -4.62 8.56
N GLU A 160 -15.36 -4.37 9.86
CA GLU A 160 -15.07 -3.06 10.46
C GLU A 160 -13.60 -2.66 10.30
N GLU A 161 -12.70 -3.65 10.34
CA GLU A 161 -11.26 -3.47 10.22
C GLU A 161 -10.69 -4.46 9.20
N LEU A 162 -9.68 -4.03 8.45
CA LEU A 162 -8.84 -4.90 7.64
C LEU A 162 -7.43 -4.93 8.23
N LEU A 163 -6.83 -6.12 8.33
CA LEU A 163 -5.46 -6.29 8.80
C LEU A 163 -4.49 -6.45 7.63
N THR A 164 -3.24 -6.05 7.84
CA THR A 164 -2.26 -6.08 6.76
C THR A 164 -1.90 -7.52 6.45
N SER A 165 -1.81 -7.84 5.16
CA SER A 165 -1.31 -9.14 4.70
C SER A 165 0.21 -9.27 4.85
N LEU A 166 0.92 -8.16 5.08
CA LEU A 166 2.35 -8.18 5.34
C LEU A 166 2.66 -8.90 6.66
N PRO A 167 3.84 -9.55 6.78
CA PRO A 167 4.30 -10.18 8.02
C PRO A 167 4.69 -9.11 9.06
N PHE A 168 3.68 -8.40 9.59
CA PHE A 168 3.81 -7.17 10.35
C PHE A 168 4.82 -7.28 11.50
N ASP A 169 4.71 -8.32 12.33
CA ASP A 169 5.56 -8.47 13.51
C ASP A 169 7.04 -8.72 13.16
N LYS A 170 7.33 -9.33 12.00
CA LYS A 170 8.70 -9.49 11.50
C LYS A 170 9.22 -8.16 10.93
N MET A 171 8.44 -7.54 10.05
CA MET A 171 8.78 -6.27 9.42
C MET A 171 9.00 -5.15 10.45
N PHE A 172 8.09 -5.02 11.42
CA PHE A 172 8.15 -4.01 12.46
C PHE A 172 9.42 -4.14 13.32
N ARG A 173 9.83 -5.37 13.66
CA ARG A 173 11.09 -5.61 14.39
C ARG A 173 12.29 -5.09 13.60
N GLN A 174 12.38 -5.42 12.32
CA GLN A 174 13.47 -4.97 11.44
C GLN A 174 13.48 -3.44 11.30
N TRP A 175 12.31 -2.82 11.16
CA TRP A 175 12.21 -1.36 11.05
C TRP A 175 12.60 -0.66 12.34
N LYS A 176 12.27 -1.22 13.50
CA LYS A 176 12.65 -0.66 14.81
C LYS A 176 14.17 -0.60 15.01
N GLU A 177 14.91 -1.52 14.39
CA GLU A 177 16.37 -1.51 14.40
C GLU A 177 16.96 -0.45 13.46
N ALA A 178 16.26 -0.14 12.36
CA ALA A 178 16.72 0.80 11.34
C ALA A 178 16.27 2.27 11.56
N CYS A 179 15.12 2.49 12.20
CA CYS A 179 14.54 3.82 12.37
C CYS A 179 13.62 3.90 13.61
N PRO A 180 13.31 5.11 14.12
CA PRO A 180 12.38 5.27 15.24
C PRO A 180 10.94 5.05 14.78
N VAL A 181 10.53 3.79 14.63
CA VAL A 181 9.17 3.39 14.27
C VAL A 181 8.35 2.97 15.50
N ARG A 182 7.05 3.27 15.49
CA ARG A 182 6.08 2.83 16.49
C ARG A 182 4.86 2.18 15.84
N ILE A 183 4.26 1.24 16.56
CA ILE A 183 2.91 0.73 16.23
C ILE A 183 1.94 1.77 16.77
N GLU A 184 1.06 2.28 15.92
CA GLU A 184 -0.09 3.06 16.34
C GLU A 184 -1.33 2.46 15.69
N SER A 185 -2.50 2.82 16.24
CA SER A 185 -3.74 2.66 15.48
C SER A 185 -3.82 3.80 14.46
N PRO A 186 -4.37 3.54 13.27
CA PRO A 186 -4.52 4.57 12.28
C PRO A 186 -5.41 5.65 12.84
N ILE A 187 -5.05 6.90 12.59
CA ILE A 187 -6.03 7.97 12.69
C ILE A 187 -7.10 7.66 11.62
N HIS A 188 -8.38 7.72 11.99
CA HIS A 188 -9.53 7.62 11.07
C HIS A 188 -9.50 8.77 10.04
N PHE A 189 -8.58 8.70 9.10
CA PHE A 189 -8.34 9.67 8.05
C PHE A 189 -7.84 8.99 6.76
N LEU A 190 -7.55 9.76 5.72
CA LEU A 190 -7.47 9.26 4.35
C LEU A 190 -6.42 8.15 4.13
N THR A 191 -5.32 8.09 4.88
CA THR A 191 -4.37 6.95 4.83
C THR A 191 -5.04 5.64 5.27
N SER A 192 -5.82 5.68 6.35
CA SER A 192 -6.62 4.54 6.80
C SER A 192 -7.72 4.19 5.79
N LEU A 193 -8.32 5.19 5.14
CA LEU A 193 -9.38 4.94 4.16
C LEU A 193 -8.83 4.33 2.88
N LEU A 194 -7.68 4.81 2.39
CA LEU A 194 -7.00 4.27 1.22
C LEU A 194 -6.59 2.82 1.47
N TYR A 195 -6.07 2.54 2.65
CA TYR A 195 -5.77 1.18 3.10
C TYR A 195 -7.04 0.31 3.25
N TRP A 196 -8.13 0.86 3.78
CA TRP A 196 -9.34 0.07 4.04
C TRP A 196 -10.15 -0.18 2.78
N SER A 197 -10.23 0.79 1.87
CA SER A 197 -11.11 0.77 0.70
C SER A 197 -10.78 -0.41 -0.21
N PRO A 198 -11.51 -1.54 -0.08
CA PRO A 198 -11.41 -2.60 -1.05
C PRO A 198 -12.19 -2.17 -2.29
N ILE A 199 -12.00 -2.87 -3.40
CA ILE A 199 -12.98 -2.85 -4.49
C ILE A 199 -14.31 -3.28 -3.85
N PRO A 200 -15.40 -2.48 -3.94
CA PRO A 200 -16.70 -2.93 -3.46
C PRO A 200 -17.03 -4.26 -4.15
N PRO A 201 -17.68 -5.22 -3.48
CA PRO A 201 -18.06 -6.46 -4.14
C PRO A 201 -18.84 -6.11 -5.41
N LEU A 202 -18.21 -6.34 -6.57
CA LEU A 202 -18.92 -6.39 -7.84
C LEU A 202 -20.07 -7.36 -7.60
N HIS A 203 -21.30 -6.86 -7.71
CA HIS A 203 -22.51 -7.63 -7.50
C HIS A 203 -22.38 -9.00 -8.18
N TYR A 204 -22.29 -10.07 -7.39
CA TYR A 204 -22.54 -11.44 -7.83
C TYR A 204 -24.05 -11.69 -7.87
#